data_AF-A0A4S8Z4B8-F1
#
_entry.id   AF-A0A4S8Z4B8-F1
#
_cell.length_a   1.000
_cell.length_b   1.000
_cell.length_c   1.000
_cell.angle_alpha   90.00
_cell.angle_beta   90.00
_cell.angle_gamma   90.00
#
_symmetry.space_group_name_H-M   'P 1'
#
loop_
_entity.id
_entity.type
_entity.pdbx_description
1 polymer ?
#
loop_
_entity_poly.entity_id
_entity_poly.type
_entity_poly.pdbx_seq_one_letter_code
_entity_poly.pdbx_strand_id
1 'polypeptide(L)'
;MSKLSPALKELINAPFARPGALPAPPGIKAFYQNLAKDAKARGVGVPAWLSMATATTMTMNSPDSLSELYQAASPEGDAVQTAELMREVGLKCIGFNGVPRTINMLNAFRASLPEKVTSSLSTTPTRIPSPQNITSMSARGQDLWKSIYDPFDKKLYSKLADSHPDLPVHILHSEYGALFADPEEKVQ
;
A
#
# COMPACT_ATOMS: atom_id res chain seq x y z
N MET A 1 35.41 -11.59 -22.38
CA MET A 1 34.08 -11.10 -21.99
C MET A 1 33.14 -11.26 -23.18
N SER A 2 32.17 -12.17 -23.13
CA SER A 2 31.24 -12.38 -24.25
C SER A 2 30.36 -11.14 -24.43
N LYS A 3 30.40 -10.56 -25.64
CA LYS A 3 29.57 -9.40 -25.97
C LYS A 3 28.18 -9.92 -26.34
N LEU A 4 27.16 -9.49 -25.60
CA LEU A 4 25.74 -9.73 -25.93
C LEU A 4 25.47 -9.29 -27.38
N SER A 5 24.65 -10.06 -28.11
CA SER A 5 24.26 -9.73 -29.49
C SER A 5 23.49 -8.39 -29.53
N PRO A 6 23.51 -7.66 -30.65
CA PRO A 6 22.76 -6.41 -30.79
C PRO A 6 21.27 -6.57 -30.48
N ALA A 7 20.63 -7.62 -31.00
CA ALA A 7 19.21 -7.92 -30.74
C ALA A 7 18.93 -8.17 -29.25
N LEU A 8 19.82 -8.88 -28.54
CA LEU A 8 19.67 -9.09 -27.10
C LEU A 8 19.88 -7.79 -26.32
N LYS A 9 20.81 -6.92 -26.75
CA LYS A 9 21.00 -5.58 -26.16
C LYS A 9 19.80 -4.69 -26.36
N GLU A 10 19.17 -4.71 -27.54
CA GLU A 10 17.93 -3.99 -27.80
C GLU A 10 16.81 -4.52 -26.93
N LEU A 11 16.67 -5.85 -26.82
CA LEU A 11 15.63 -6.47 -26.01
C LEU A 11 15.75 -6.12 -24.52
N ILE A 12 16.94 -6.24 -23.91
CA ILE A 12 17.12 -5.92 -22.48
C ILE A 12 16.99 -4.43 -22.17
N ASN A 13 17.22 -3.55 -23.16
CA ASN A 13 17.06 -2.11 -23.01
C ASN A 13 15.69 -1.60 -23.44
N ALA A 14 14.86 -2.47 -24.05
CA ALA A 14 13.53 -2.09 -24.46
C ALA A 14 12.73 -1.58 -23.27
N PRO A 15 11.90 -0.53 -23.43
CA PRO A 15 11.13 0.04 -22.32
C PRO A 15 10.29 -0.99 -21.55
N PHE A 16 9.75 -1.99 -22.25
CA PHE A 16 8.97 -3.08 -21.66
C PHE A 16 9.81 -4.11 -20.90
N ALA A 17 11.12 -4.14 -21.08
CA ALA A 17 12.04 -5.01 -20.37
C ALA A 17 12.59 -4.36 -19.09
N ARG A 18 12.39 -3.05 -18.90
CA ARG A 18 12.83 -2.35 -17.69
C ARG A 18 11.78 -2.52 -16.59
N PRO A 19 12.18 -2.92 -15.37
CA PRO A 19 11.28 -3.07 -14.22
C PRO A 19 10.88 -1.70 -13.62
N GLY A 20 10.45 -0.76 -14.46
CA GLY A 20 10.11 0.61 -14.10
C GLY A 20 8.63 0.82 -13.79
N ALA A 21 8.29 2.07 -13.48
CA ALA A 21 6.90 2.50 -13.35
C ALA A 21 6.16 2.33 -14.69
N LEU A 22 4.90 1.88 -14.61
CA LEU A 22 4.03 1.77 -15.77
C LEU A 22 3.28 3.09 -16.00
N PRO A 23 3.17 3.57 -17.25
CA PRO A 23 2.39 4.77 -17.55
C PRO A 23 0.92 4.56 -17.21
N ALA A 24 0.22 5.65 -16.93
CA ALA A 24 -1.24 5.63 -16.79
C ALA A 24 -1.90 5.11 -18.08
N PRO A 25 -2.77 4.08 -18.01
CA PRO A 25 -3.52 3.62 -19.16
C PRO A 25 -4.45 4.73 -19.70
N PRO A 26 -4.72 4.75 -21.02
CA PRO A 26 -5.74 5.64 -21.58
C PRO A 26 -7.09 5.44 -20.88
N GLY A 27 -7.72 6.55 -20.48
CA GLY A 27 -9.04 6.52 -19.84
C GLY A 27 -9.04 6.21 -18.33
N ILE A 28 -7.87 6.03 -17.70
CA ILE A 28 -7.80 5.72 -16.26
C ILE A 28 -8.52 6.75 -15.37
N LYS A 29 -8.46 8.03 -15.74
CA LYS A 29 -9.20 9.11 -15.09
C LYS A 29 -10.71 8.86 -15.10
N ALA A 30 -11.26 8.57 -16.28
CA ALA A 30 -12.70 8.29 -16.44
C ALA A 30 -13.10 7.02 -15.69
N PHE A 31 -12.24 6.00 -15.70
CA PHE A 31 -12.44 4.78 -14.92
C PHE A 31 -12.58 5.07 -13.43
N TYR A 32 -11.65 5.81 -12.81
CA TYR A 32 -11.74 6.13 -11.38
C TYR A 32 -12.91 7.04 -11.04
N GLN A 33 -13.27 7.99 -11.89
CA GLN A 33 -14.47 8.80 -11.71
C GLN A 33 -15.74 7.94 -11.74
N ASN A 34 -15.82 6.96 -12.63
CA ASN A 34 -16.93 6.03 -12.69
C ASN A 34 -16.94 5.08 -11.51
N LEU A 35 -15.78 4.61 -11.05
CA LEU A 35 -15.65 3.79 -9.85
C LEU A 35 -16.16 4.53 -8.61
N ALA A 36 -15.77 5.80 -8.43
CA ALA A 36 -16.26 6.62 -7.32
C ALA A 36 -17.79 6.82 -7.36
N LYS A 37 -18.36 7.04 -8.55
CA LYS A 37 -19.81 7.14 -8.76
C LYS A 37 -20.53 5.82 -8.46
N ASP A 38 -20.02 4.69 -8.95
CA ASP A 38 -20.61 3.37 -8.72
C ASP A 38 -20.53 2.97 -7.24
N ALA A 39 -19.39 3.25 -6.57
CA ALA A 39 -19.24 3.06 -5.14
C ALA A 39 -20.29 3.86 -4.34
N LYS A 40 -20.49 5.15 -4.67
CA LYS A 40 -21.52 6.00 -4.07
C LYS A 40 -22.93 5.44 -4.33
N ALA A 41 -23.24 5.03 -5.55
CA ALA A 41 -24.54 4.47 -5.93
C ALA A 41 -24.85 3.15 -5.20
N ARG A 42 -23.82 2.38 -4.85
CA ARG A 42 -23.94 1.10 -4.13
C ARG A 42 -23.78 1.21 -2.61
N GLY A 43 -23.59 2.43 -2.09
CA GLY A 43 -23.39 2.65 -0.65
C GLY A 43 -22.04 2.14 -0.12
N VAL A 44 -21.03 1.99 -0.98
CA VAL A 44 -19.67 1.62 -0.55
C VAL A 44 -18.95 2.87 -0.05
N GLY A 45 -18.61 2.89 1.23
CA GLY A 45 -17.92 4.02 1.87
C GLY A 45 -16.55 4.32 1.25
N VAL A 46 -16.13 5.58 1.32
CA VAL A 46 -14.82 6.05 0.81
C VAL A 46 -13.65 5.22 1.32
N PRO A 47 -13.54 4.89 2.62
CA PRO A 47 -12.43 4.08 3.11
C PRO A 47 -12.31 2.72 2.42
N ALA A 48 -13.43 2.09 2.06
CA ALA A 48 -13.42 0.76 1.47
C ALA A 48 -12.97 0.79 0.00
N TRP A 49 -13.66 1.54 -0.87
CA TRP A 49 -13.35 1.52 -2.30
C TRP A 49 -12.01 2.18 -2.60
N LEU A 50 -11.66 3.27 -1.90
CA LEU A 50 -10.41 3.98 -2.13
C LEU A 50 -9.20 3.15 -1.67
N SER A 51 -9.32 2.41 -0.57
CA SER A 51 -8.23 1.52 -0.12
C SER A 51 -7.97 0.43 -1.16
N MET A 52 -9.01 -0.22 -1.68
CA MET A 52 -8.82 -1.24 -2.72
C MET A 52 -8.24 -0.67 -4.02
N ALA A 53 -8.76 0.47 -4.49
CA ALA A 53 -8.26 1.13 -5.70
C ALA A 53 -6.80 1.57 -5.54
N THR A 54 -6.44 2.10 -4.36
CA THR A 54 -5.07 2.51 -4.04
C THR A 54 -4.14 1.31 -4.03
N ALA A 55 -4.48 0.25 -3.31
CA ALA A 55 -3.66 -0.97 -3.23
C ALA A 55 -3.45 -1.61 -4.63
N THR A 56 -4.50 -1.64 -5.45
CA THR A 56 -4.43 -2.11 -6.84
C THR A 56 -3.47 -1.25 -7.66
N THR A 57 -3.57 0.07 -7.54
CA THR A 57 -2.71 1.00 -8.30
C THR A 57 -1.25 0.94 -7.85
N MET A 58 -1.02 0.82 -6.54
CA MET A 58 0.29 0.62 -5.94
C MET A 58 0.96 -0.66 -6.45
N THR A 59 0.22 -1.76 -6.54
CA THR A 59 0.75 -3.06 -7.01
C THR A 59 0.99 -3.07 -8.53
N MET A 60 0.19 -2.33 -9.31
CA MET A 60 0.45 -2.08 -10.73
C MET A 60 1.68 -1.19 -11.00
N ASN A 61 2.26 -0.55 -9.97
CA ASN A 61 3.44 0.32 -10.09
C ASN A 61 3.22 1.47 -11.09
N SER A 62 2.05 2.14 -11.05
CA SER A 62 1.70 3.25 -11.95
C SER A 62 1.44 4.56 -11.18
N PRO A 63 2.47 5.42 -10.99
CA PRO A 63 2.36 6.67 -10.24
C PRO A 63 1.33 7.64 -10.82
N ASP A 64 1.29 7.80 -12.14
CA ASP A 64 0.36 8.72 -12.80
C ASP A 64 -1.09 8.29 -12.57
N SER A 65 -1.36 6.98 -12.61
CA SER A 65 -2.68 6.43 -12.26
C SER A 65 -3.03 6.74 -10.80
N LEU A 66 -2.06 6.69 -9.89
CA LEU A 66 -2.29 6.99 -8.48
C LEU A 66 -2.64 8.47 -8.26
N SER A 67 -2.04 9.37 -9.04
CA SER A 67 -2.41 10.79 -9.06
C SER A 67 -3.84 10.99 -9.58
N GLU A 68 -4.22 10.35 -10.67
CA GLU A 68 -5.59 10.42 -11.21
C GLU A 68 -6.62 9.85 -10.23
N LEU A 69 -6.28 8.77 -9.51
CA LEU A 69 -7.14 8.22 -8.45
C LEU A 69 -7.40 9.24 -7.34
N TYR A 70 -6.35 9.94 -6.88
CA TYR A 70 -6.49 11.00 -5.88
C TYR A 70 -7.41 12.13 -6.35
N GLN A 71 -7.28 12.55 -7.61
CA GLN A 71 -8.16 13.58 -8.18
C GLN A 71 -9.61 13.11 -8.27
N ALA A 72 -9.85 11.83 -8.55
CA ALA A 72 -11.21 11.26 -8.59
C ALA A 72 -11.83 11.10 -7.19
N ALA A 73 -11.01 10.87 -6.16
CA ALA A 73 -11.46 10.70 -4.77
C ALA A 73 -11.63 12.02 -4.00
N SER A 74 -10.89 13.07 -4.37
CA SER A 74 -10.87 14.37 -3.68
C SER A 74 -11.82 15.49 -4.19
N PRO A 75 -12.81 15.30 -5.10
CA PRO A 75 -13.61 16.42 -5.60
C PRO A 75 -14.70 16.92 -4.64
N GLU A 76 -15.13 16.10 -3.67
CA GLU A 76 -16.19 16.42 -2.69
C GLU A 76 -15.78 16.20 -1.22
N GLY A 77 -14.53 15.77 -0.95
CA GLY A 77 -14.07 15.34 0.38
C GLY A 77 -12.82 16.07 0.89
N ASP A 78 -12.39 15.72 2.11
CA ASP A 78 -11.14 16.23 2.70
C ASP A 78 -9.94 15.69 1.91
N ALA A 79 -9.34 16.57 1.10
CA ALA A 79 -8.21 16.27 0.24
C ALA A 79 -6.94 15.87 1.01
N VAL A 80 -6.80 16.28 2.27
CA VAL A 80 -5.70 15.87 3.16
C VAL A 80 -5.98 14.47 3.69
N GLN A 81 -7.18 14.22 4.21
CA GLN A 81 -7.57 12.90 4.70
C GLN A 81 -7.51 11.83 3.61
N THR A 82 -7.91 12.19 2.39
CA THR A 82 -7.81 11.30 1.21
C THR A 82 -6.35 10.92 0.94
N ALA A 83 -5.45 11.91 0.94
CA ALA A 83 -4.02 11.65 0.75
C ALA A 83 -3.42 10.83 1.89
N GLU A 84 -3.81 11.07 3.15
CA GLU A 84 -3.35 10.28 4.30
C GLU A 84 -3.79 8.82 4.20
N LEU A 85 -5.06 8.57 3.85
CA LEU A 85 -5.54 7.21 3.64
C LEU A 85 -4.77 6.51 2.50
N MET A 86 -4.57 7.20 1.37
CA MET A 86 -3.81 6.63 0.25
C MET A 86 -2.35 6.33 0.63
N ARG A 87 -1.70 7.20 1.43
CA ARG A 87 -0.34 6.98 1.96
C ARG A 87 -0.28 5.79 2.89
N GLU A 88 -1.24 5.65 3.80
CA GLU A 88 -1.33 4.53 4.73
C GLU A 88 -1.53 3.19 4.00
N VAL A 89 -2.45 3.15 3.04
CA VAL A 89 -2.66 1.98 2.18
C VAL A 89 -1.40 1.67 1.37
N GLY A 90 -0.76 2.71 0.82
CA GLY A 90 0.49 2.56 0.09
C GLY A 90 1.62 1.99 0.94
N LEU A 91 1.75 2.41 2.20
CA LEU A 91 2.71 1.82 3.16
C LEU A 91 2.41 0.33 3.38
N LYS A 92 1.15 -0.02 3.66
CA LYS A 92 0.74 -1.43 3.85
C LYS A 92 0.97 -2.30 2.61
N CYS A 93 1.08 -1.72 1.42
CA CYS A 93 1.42 -2.46 0.20
C CYS A 93 2.83 -3.07 0.20
N ILE A 94 3.71 -2.71 1.14
CA ILE A 94 5.03 -3.37 1.30
C ILE A 94 4.89 -4.89 1.34
N GLY A 95 3.88 -5.42 2.04
CA GLY A 95 3.64 -6.86 2.12
C GLY A 95 3.18 -7.51 0.80
N PHE A 96 2.80 -6.72 -0.21
CA PHE A 96 2.34 -7.22 -1.51
C PHE A 96 3.36 -7.00 -2.64
N ASN A 97 3.97 -5.82 -2.72
CA ASN A 97 4.83 -5.43 -3.86
C ASN A 97 6.28 -5.13 -3.45
N GLY A 98 6.60 -5.21 -2.16
CA GLY A 98 7.94 -5.00 -1.61
C GLY A 98 8.32 -3.53 -1.41
N VAL A 99 9.27 -3.31 -0.50
CA VAL A 99 9.76 -1.98 -0.08
C VAL A 99 10.17 -1.08 -1.26
N PRO A 100 10.96 -1.52 -2.27
CA PRO A 100 11.43 -0.63 -3.32
C PRO A 100 10.31 -0.01 -4.15
N ARG A 101 9.26 -0.78 -4.48
CA ARG A 101 8.11 -0.29 -5.26
C ARG A 101 7.27 0.67 -4.44
N THR A 102 7.03 0.35 -3.16
CA THR A 102 6.33 1.26 -2.25
C THR A 102 7.06 2.60 -2.11
N ILE A 103 8.39 2.61 -1.95
CA ILE A 103 9.18 3.85 -1.88
C ILE A 103 8.98 4.70 -3.13
N ASN A 104 9.14 4.09 -4.32
CA ASN A 104 9.01 4.82 -5.58
C ASN A 104 7.59 5.39 -5.76
N MET A 105 6.56 4.58 -5.49
CA MET A 105 5.17 4.99 -5.63
C MET A 105 4.79 6.09 -4.65
N LEU A 106 5.16 5.98 -3.37
CA LEU A 106 4.85 6.99 -2.35
C LEU A 106 5.58 8.32 -2.59
N ASN A 107 6.83 8.27 -3.05
CA ASN A 107 7.58 9.47 -3.41
C ASN A 107 6.95 10.19 -4.60
N ALA A 108 6.62 9.45 -5.67
CA ALA A 108 5.97 10.02 -6.83
C ALA A 108 4.57 10.55 -6.50
N PHE A 109 3.81 9.84 -5.66
CA PHE A 109 2.52 10.29 -5.18
C PHE A 109 2.65 11.62 -4.43
N ARG A 110 3.54 11.71 -3.42
CA ARG A 110 3.78 12.95 -2.68
C ARG A 110 4.16 14.12 -3.59
N ALA A 111 5.00 13.88 -4.60
CA ALA A 111 5.41 14.90 -5.55
C ALA A 111 4.27 15.38 -6.46
N SER A 112 3.25 14.54 -6.69
CA SER A 112 2.08 14.89 -7.51
C SER A 112 0.99 15.67 -6.76
N LEU A 113 1.07 15.73 -5.43
CA LEU A 113 0.06 16.38 -4.60
C LEU A 113 0.22 17.91 -4.60
N PRO A 114 -0.88 18.70 -4.52
CA PRO A 114 -0.80 20.14 -4.36
C PRO A 114 -0.06 20.55 -3.08
N GLU A 115 0.66 21.68 -3.11
CA GLU A 115 1.44 22.18 -1.97
C GLU A 115 0.61 22.28 -0.69
N LYS A 116 -0.61 22.85 -0.79
CA LYS A 116 -1.57 22.98 0.31
C LYS A 116 -1.92 21.65 1.00
N VAL A 117 -1.86 20.54 0.28
CA VAL A 117 -2.09 19.20 0.85
C VAL A 117 -0.79 18.74 1.48
N THR A 118 0.32 18.80 0.74
CA THR A 118 1.62 18.28 1.20
C THR A 118 2.15 18.92 2.48
N SER A 119 1.80 20.19 2.75
CA SER A 119 2.17 20.94 3.95
C SER A 119 1.30 20.62 5.16
N SER A 120 0.09 20.10 4.95
CA SER A 120 -0.84 19.67 6.01
C SER A 120 -0.76 18.17 6.33
N LEU A 121 0.05 17.42 5.59
CA LEU A 121 0.26 15.99 5.82
C LEU A 121 0.99 15.71 7.14
N SER A 122 0.60 14.64 7.83
CA SER A 122 1.28 14.10 9.00
C SER A 122 2.72 13.72 8.68
N THR A 123 3.63 14.18 9.54
CA THR A 123 5.08 13.92 9.49
C THR A 123 5.58 13.14 10.71
N THR A 124 4.74 12.92 11.71
CA THR A 124 5.08 12.17 12.92
C THR A 124 4.88 10.67 12.71
N PRO A 125 5.91 9.83 12.90
CA PRO A 125 5.77 8.37 12.83
C PRO A 125 4.98 7.82 14.02
N THR A 126 4.12 6.83 13.78
CA THR A 126 3.25 6.21 14.80
C THR A 126 3.63 4.77 15.15
N ARG A 127 4.67 4.21 14.51
CA ARG A 127 5.04 2.79 14.57
C ARG A 127 6.49 2.56 15.04
N ILE A 128 7.09 3.52 15.74
CA ILE A 128 8.43 3.34 16.30
C ILE A 128 8.36 2.30 17.42
N PRO A 129 9.03 1.13 17.30
CA PRO A 129 9.07 0.16 18.37
C PRO A 129 9.91 0.68 19.54
N SER A 130 9.43 0.46 20.76
CA SER A 130 10.12 0.77 22.01
C SER A 130 9.88 -0.34 23.04
N PRO A 131 10.72 -0.47 24.07
CA PRO A 131 10.46 -1.40 25.17
C PRO A 131 9.09 -1.20 25.83
N GLN A 132 8.51 0.01 25.74
CA GLN A 132 7.21 0.35 26.33
C GLN A 132 6.02 -0.10 25.49
N ASN A 133 6.15 -0.18 24.16
CA ASN A 133 5.03 -0.48 23.26
C ASN A 133 5.13 -1.82 22.51
N ILE A 134 6.28 -2.52 22.57
CA ILE A 134 6.50 -3.73 21.75
C ILE A 134 5.48 -4.84 22.05
N THR A 135 5.03 -4.94 23.30
CA THR A 135 4.00 -5.88 23.72
C THR A 135 2.63 -5.51 23.15
N SER A 136 2.25 -4.22 23.17
CA SER A 136 0.95 -3.79 22.61
C SER A 136 0.94 -3.90 21.08
N MET A 137 2.06 -3.58 20.41
CA MET A 137 2.23 -3.81 18.98
C MET A 137 2.05 -5.28 18.60
N SER A 138 2.67 -6.19 19.37
CA SER A 138 2.54 -7.64 19.13
C SER A 138 1.11 -8.15 19.36
N ALA A 139 0.44 -7.64 20.40
CA ALA A 139 -0.95 -7.99 20.69
C ALA A 139 -1.90 -7.58 19.54
N ARG A 140 -1.78 -6.35 19.02
CA ARG A 140 -2.58 -5.90 17.86
C ARG A 140 -2.36 -6.77 16.62
N GLY A 141 -1.11 -7.19 16.38
CA GLY A 141 -0.81 -8.13 15.29
C GLY A 141 -1.50 -9.49 15.46
N GLN A 142 -1.51 -10.02 16.69
CA GLN A 142 -2.23 -11.26 17.03
C GLN A 142 -3.73 -11.12 16.88
N ASP A 143 -4.31 -10.02 17.33
CA ASP A 143 -5.74 -9.75 17.22
C ASP A 143 -6.17 -9.63 15.75
N LEU A 144 -5.38 -8.95 14.91
CA LEU A 144 -5.63 -8.85 13.48
C LEU A 144 -5.46 -10.20 12.77
N TRP A 145 -4.41 -10.96 13.09
CA TRP A 145 -4.20 -12.30 12.54
C TRP A 145 -5.40 -13.21 12.85
N LYS A 146 -5.83 -13.21 14.11
CA LYS A 146 -6.97 -13.99 14.56
C LYS A 146 -8.25 -13.56 13.86
N SER A 147 -8.53 -12.26 13.75
CA SER A 147 -9.78 -11.78 13.12
C SER A 147 -9.92 -12.20 11.65
N ILE A 148 -8.80 -12.39 10.95
CA ILE A 148 -8.78 -12.80 9.55
C ILE A 148 -8.82 -14.33 9.38
N TYR A 149 -8.11 -15.07 10.23
CA TYR A 149 -7.90 -16.51 10.05
C TYR A 149 -8.68 -17.41 11.02
N ASP A 150 -9.42 -16.87 11.98
CA ASP A 150 -10.27 -17.68 12.87
C ASP A 150 -11.25 -18.57 12.06
N PRO A 151 -11.41 -19.85 12.43
CA PRO A 151 -10.83 -20.58 13.57
C PRO A 151 -9.52 -21.33 13.25
N PHE A 152 -8.87 -21.05 12.13
CA PHE A 152 -7.68 -21.74 11.64
C PHE A 152 -6.35 -21.03 11.97
N ASP A 153 -6.39 -19.88 12.63
CA ASP A 153 -5.25 -19.03 12.98
C ASP A 153 -4.07 -19.81 13.57
N LYS A 154 -4.32 -20.68 14.56
CA LYS A 154 -3.28 -21.51 15.20
C LYS A 154 -2.75 -22.60 14.29
N LYS A 155 -3.65 -23.27 13.56
CA LYS A 155 -3.28 -24.36 12.62
C LYS A 155 -2.43 -23.81 11.48
N LEU A 156 -2.78 -22.64 10.95
CA LEU A 156 -2.00 -21.96 9.92
C LEU A 156 -0.62 -21.57 10.45
N TYR A 157 -0.55 -20.99 11.65
CA TYR A 157 0.72 -20.66 12.30
C TYR A 157 1.65 -21.89 12.40
N SER A 158 1.15 -23.01 12.93
CA SER A 158 1.92 -24.25 13.04
C SER A 158 2.37 -24.76 11.66
N LYS A 159 1.50 -24.73 10.65
CA LYS A 159 1.84 -25.19 9.30
C LYS A 159 2.90 -24.34 8.62
N LEU A 160 2.92 -23.03 8.89
CA LEU A 160 3.98 -22.14 8.40
C LEU A 160 5.32 -22.47 9.06
N ALA A 161 5.31 -22.82 10.36
CA ALA A 161 6.52 -23.24 11.08
C ALA A 161 7.15 -24.52 10.49
N ASP A 162 6.34 -25.43 9.93
CA ASP A 162 6.83 -26.63 9.24
C ASP A 162 7.69 -26.28 8.01
N SER A 163 7.41 -25.16 7.34
CA SER A 163 8.21 -24.68 6.21
C SER A 163 9.49 -23.99 6.67
N HIS A 164 9.39 -23.17 7.73
CA HIS A 164 10.51 -22.55 8.41
C HIS A 164 10.07 -22.03 9.79
N PRO A 165 10.80 -22.30 10.90
CA PRO A 165 10.36 -21.92 12.24
C PRO A 165 10.16 -20.41 12.42
N ASP A 166 11.00 -19.58 11.78
CA ASP A 166 10.88 -18.12 11.88
C ASP A 166 9.83 -17.50 10.95
N LEU A 167 9.28 -18.25 9.97
CA LEU A 167 8.32 -17.71 9.01
C LEU A 167 7.05 -17.14 9.68
N PRO A 168 6.33 -17.91 10.52
CA PRO A 168 5.14 -17.38 11.19
C PRO A 168 5.49 -16.31 12.24
N VAL A 169 6.71 -16.35 12.83
CA VAL A 169 7.20 -15.30 13.74
C VAL A 169 7.34 -13.97 12.98
N HIS A 170 8.02 -13.98 11.83
CA HIS A 170 8.22 -12.77 11.03
C HIS A 170 6.89 -12.23 10.49
N ILE A 171 6.04 -13.08 9.93
CA ILE A 171 4.70 -12.69 9.45
C ILE A 171 3.91 -12.03 10.59
N LEU A 172 3.82 -12.67 11.76
CA LEU A 172 2.98 -12.17 12.83
C LEU A 172 3.49 -10.85 13.43
N HIS A 173 4.78 -10.78 13.76
CA HIS A 173 5.32 -9.63 14.48
C HIS A 173 5.73 -8.47 13.56
N SER A 174 6.33 -8.75 12.41
CA SER A 174 6.83 -7.72 11.50
C SER A 174 5.77 -7.27 10.48
N GLU A 175 5.00 -8.19 9.91
CA GLU A 175 3.96 -7.83 8.93
C GLU A 175 2.65 -7.45 9.64
N TYR A 176 2.03 -8.36 10.38
CA TYR A 176 0.74 -8.09 11.01
C TYR A 176 0.84 -7.08 12.16
N GLY A 177 1.84 -7.21 13.03
CA GLY A 177 2.03 -6.32 14.18
C GLY A 177 2.55 -4.93 13.81
N ALA A 178 3.68 -4.86 13.11
CA ALA A 178 4.34 -3.59 12.84
C ALA A 178 3.82 -2.84 11.61
N LEU A 179 3.23 -3.53 10.61
CA LEU A 179 2.80 -2.92 9.35
C LEU A 179 1.28 -2.90 9.17
N PHE A 180 0.60 -4.06 9.17
CA PHE A 180 -0.80 -4.16 8.76
C PHE A 180 -1.80 -3.73 9.83
N ALA A 181 -1.53 -4.02 11.09
CA ALA A 181 -2.33 -3.50 12.19
C ALA A 181 -2.31 -1.97 12.17
N ASP A 182 -3.46 -1.39 12.47
CA ASP A 182 -3.54 0.04 12.66
C ASP A 182 -2.69 0.44 13.87
N PRO A 183 -1.99 1.58 13.80
CA PRO A 183 -1.26 2.09 14.94
C PRO A 183 -2.27 2.55 16.00
N GLU A 184 -1.83 2.75 17.23
CA GLU A 184 -2.68 3.40 18.23
C GLU A 184 -3.14 4.77 17.68
N GLU A 185 -4.43 5.07 17.81
CA GLU A 185 -4.97 6.36 17.40
C GLU A 185 -4.20 7.47 18.12
N LYS A 186 -3.88 8.53 17.39
CA LYS A 186 -3.36 9.74 18.02
C LYS A 186 -4.46 10.25 18.95
N VAL A 187 -4.23 10.23 20.26
CA VAL A 187 -5.05 11.00 21.19
C VAL A 187 -4.90 12.46 20.75
N GLN A 188 -5.98 13.04 20.22
CA GLN A 188 -6.04 14.45 19.83
C GLN A 188 -6.06 15.35 21.07
#